data_AF-A0A4Q3AFK6-F1
#
_entry.id   AF-A0A4Q3AFK6-F1
#
_cell.length_a   1.000
_cell.length_b   1.000
_cell.length_c   1.000
_cell.angle_alpha   90.00
_cell.angle_beta   90.00
_cell.angle_gamma   90.00
#
_symmetry.space_group_name_H-M   'P 1'
#
loop_
_entity.id
_entity.type
_entity.pdbx_description
1 polymer ?
#
loop_
_entity_poly.entity_id
_entity_poly.type
_entity_poly.pdbx_seq_one_letter_code
_entity_poly.pdbx_strand_id
1 'polypeptide(L)'
;MPELRLSPDPGRFLITGRLEDFNHFKMGSLWNIKDTAPYFHDNSAKTLEDVLTHYTFALAPGGILLTPRDSHDIIAWMKLL
;
A
#
# COMPACT_ATOMS: atom_id res chain seq x y z
N MET A 1 0.39 -11.02 13.70
CA MET A 1 -0.24 -11.25 12.38
C MET A 1 -0.49 -9.87 11.80
N PRO A 2 -0.04 -9.51 10.59
CA PRO A 2 -0.58 -8.31 9.97
C PRO A 2 -2.07 -8.58 9.74
N GLU A 3 -2.93 -7.78 10.35
CA GLU A 3 -4.37 -7.84 10.06
C GLU A 3 -4.56 -7.58 8.57
N LEU A 4 -5.29 -8.47 7.89
CA LEU A 4 -5.76 -8.20 6.55
C LEU A 4 -6.73 -7.01 6.65
N ARG A 5 -6.24 -5.81 6.40
CA ARG A 5 -7.05 -4.59 6.42
C ARG A 5 -7.94 -4.56 5.19
N LEU A 6 -9.23 -4.77 5.42
CA LEU A 6 -10.28 -4.60 4.43
C LEU A 6 -10.94 -3.24 4.65
N SER A 7 -10.85 -2.37 3.65
CA SER A 7 -11.59 -1.11 3.60
C SER A 7 -12.99 -1.35 3.03
N PRO A 8 -14.04 -0.70 3.54
CA PRO A 8 -15.38 -0.78 2.95
C PRO A 8 -15.55 0.10 1.69
N ASP A 9 -14.54 0.90 1.32
CA ASP A 9 -14.57 1.72 0.12
C ASP A 9 -14.52 0.85 -1.15
N PRO A 10 -15.55 0.87 -2.02
CA PRO A 10 -15.57 0.05 -3.24
C PRO A 10 -14.58 0.51 -4.32
N GLY A 11 -13.98 1.69 -4.17
CA GLY A 11 -13.04 2.27 -5.13
C GLY A 11 -13.69 2.56 -6.48
N ARG A 12 -13.03 2.16 -7.57
CA ARG A 12 -13.42 2.49 -8.95
C ARG A 12 -14.81 1.99 -9.32
N PHE A 13 -15.30 0.94 -8.67
CA PHE A 13 -16.68 0.44 -8.81
C PHE A 13 -17.73 1.53 -8.64
N LEU A 14 -17.55 2.49 -7.72
CA LEU A 14 -18.51 3.60 -7.51
C LEU A 14 -18.73 4.45 -8.77
N ILE A 15 -17.77 4.45 -9.68
CA ILE A 15 -17.81 5.22 -10.94
C ILE A 15 -18.31 4.34 -12.09
N THR A 16 -17.87 3.08 -12.14
CA THR A 16 -18.09 2.22 -13.32
C THR A 16 -19.30 1.31 -13.19
N GLY A 17 -19.72 0.97 -11.96
CA GLY A 17 -20.77 -0.02 -11.67
C GLY A 17 -20.41 -1.47 -12.03
N ARG A 18 -19.16 -1.74 -12.41
CA ARG A 18 -18.70 -3.04 -12.89
C ARG A 18 -17.96 -3.81 -11.81
N LEU A 19 -18.41 -5.02 -11.47
CA LEU A 19 -17.91 -5.80 -10.33
C LEU A 19 -16.39 -6.06 -10.41
N GLU A 20 -15.83 -6.19 -11.61
CA GLU A 20 -14.40 -6.36 -11.85
C GLU A 20 -13.55 -5.14 -11.46
N ASP A 21 -14.16 -3.97 -11.23
CA ASP A 21 -13.49 -2.76 -10.75
C ASP A 21 -13.62 -2.57 -9.22
N PHE A 22 -14.17 -3.55 -8.51
CA PHE A 22 -14.30 -3.50 -7.04
C PHE A 22 -12.93 -3.52 -6.37
N ASN A 23 -12.72 -2.64 -5.39
CA ASN A 23 -11.43 -2.42 -4.70
C ASN A 23 -10.27 -1.98 -5.61
N HIS A 24 -10.55 -1.56 -6.85
CA HIS A 24 -9.53 -0.94 -7.70
C HIS A 24 -9.40 0.55 -7.37
N PHE A 25 -8.17 1.02 -7.16
CA PHE A 25 -7.86 2.41 -6.89
C PHE A 25 -6.88 2.95 -7.94
N LYS A 26 -6.94 4.25 -8.19
CA LYS A 26 -5.94 4.93 -9.02
C LYS A 26 -4.59 4.90 -8.30
N MET A 27 -3.52 4.48 -8.98
CA MET A 27 -2.17 4.62 -8.43
C MET A 27 -1.82 6.11 -8.28
N GLY A 28 -1.54 6.51 -7.05
CA GLY A 28 -1.05 7.84 -6.71
C GLY A 28 0.42 8.02 -7.09
N SER A 29 0.86 9.27 -7.12
CA SER A 29 2.28 9.57 -7.24
C SER A 29 2.99 9.35 -5.89
N LEU A 30 4.29 9.06 -5.94
CA LEU A 30 5.15 8.93 -4.76
C LEU A 30 6.02 10.18 -4.51
N TRP A 31 5.85 11.26 -5.28
CA TRP A 31 6.59 12.52 -5.04
C TRP A 31 6.28 13.09 -3.65
N ASN A 32 7.31 13.48 -2.91
CA ASN A 32 7.23 13.95 -1.53
C ASN A 32 6.53 12.99 -0.57
N ILE A 33 6.51 11.68 -0.85
CA ILE A 33 5.69 10.72 -0.08
C ILE A 33 6.02 10.73 1.42
N LYS A 34 7.26 11.05 1.81
CA LYS A 34 7.66 11.16 3.22
C LYS A 34 6.83 12.18 4.03
N ASP A 35 6.23 13.17 3.35
CA ASP A 35 5.52 14.31 3.95
C ASP A 35 3.98 14.19 3.80
N THR A 36 3.47 13.05 3.32
CA THR A 36 2.03 12.87 3.01
C THR A 36 1.33 11.82 3.87
N ALA A 37 1.93 11.42 5.00
CA ALA A 37 1.26 10.53 5.94
C ALA A 37 -0.03 11.18 6.49
N PRO A 38 -1.08 10.41 6.82
CA PRO A 38 -1.20 8.96 6.68
C PRO A 38 -1.40 8.47 5.23
N TYR A 39 -1.14 7.18 4.98
CA TYR A 39 -1.14 6.54 3.67
C TYR A 39 -2.39 5.66 3.45
N PHE A 40 -2.55 5.22 2.19
CA PHE A 40 -3.74 4.55 1.63
C PHE A 40 -4.96 5.48 1.52
N HIS A 41 -5.99 5.05 0.80
CA HIS A 41 -7.20 5.85 0.54
C HIS A 41 -8.04 6.08 1.80
N ASP A 42 -7.86 5.25 2.81
CA ASP A 42 -8.57 5.29 4.08
C ASP A 42 -7.72 5.81 5.25
N ASN A 43 -6.52 6.35 4.97
CA ASN A 43 -5.57 6.86 5.96
C ASN A 43 -5.12 5.82 7.00
N SER A 44 -5.23 4.52 6.69
CA SER A 44 -5.02 3.47 7.68
C SER A 44 -3.55 3.28 8.08
N ALA A 45 -2.59 3.48 7.16
CA ALA A 45 -1.16 3.33 7.44
C ALA A 45 -0.54 4.64 7.92
N LYS A 46 0.14 4.63 9.07
CA LYS A 46 0.68 5.86 9.67
C LYS A 46 2.12 6.13 9.24
N THR A 47 2.84 5.08 8.86
CA THR A 47 4.27 5.12 8.53
C THR A 47 4.55 4.42 7.20
N LEU A 48 5.71 4.69 6.60
CA LEU A 48 6.14 3.98 5.39
C LEU A 48 6.44 2.50 5.69
N GLU A 49 6.83 2.21 6.93
CA GLU A 49 7.02 0.88 7.47
C GLU A 49 5.69 0.11 7.50
N ASP A 50 4.58 0.77 7.88
CA ASP A 50 3.23 0.18 7.81
C ASP A 50 2.81 -0.12 6.36
N VAL A 51 3.15 0.80 5.43
CA VAL A 51 2.90 0.61 3.99
C VAL A 51 3.68 -0.59 3.46
N LEU A 52 4.96 -0.71 3.79
CA LEU A 52 5.78 -1.83 3.34
C LEU A 52 5.25 -3.15 3.91
N THR A 53 4.86 -3.15 5.19
CA THR A 53 4.26 -4.32 5.85
C THR A 53 3.01 -4.83 5.13
N HIS A 54 2.18 -3.92 4.60
CA HIS A 54 0.99 -4.27 3.82
C HIS A 54 1.34 -5.00 2.51
N TYR A 55 2.40 -4.58 1.82
CA TYR A 55 2.83 -5.19 0.56
C TYR A 55 3.74 -6.42 0.73
N THR A 56 4.34 -6.60 1.91
CA THR A 56 5.14 -7.79 2.21
C THR A 56 4.26 -8.94 2.68
N PHE A 57 3.72 -9.71 1.73
CA PHE A 57 3.07 -10.99 2.02
C PHE A 57 3.97 -12.14 1.57
N ALA A 58 4.95 -12.52 2.41
CA ALA A 58 6.00 -13.48 2.09
C ALA A 58 5.52 -14.93 1.80
N LEU A 59 4.21 -15.23 1.91
CA LEU A 59 3.66 -16.59 1.85
C LEU A 59 2.51 -16.78 0.85
N ALA A 60 2.10 -15.74 0.12
CA ALA A 60 1.11 -15.88 -0.95
C ALA A 60 1.78 -16.09 -2.32
N PRO A 61 1.18 -16.85 -3.25
CA PRO A 61 1.67 -16.90 -4.63
C PRO A 61 1.62 -15.47 -5.21
N GLY A 62 2.79 -14.89 -5.47
CA GLY A 62 2.96 -13.50 -5.91
C GLY A 62 3.60 -12.54 -4.90
N GLY A 63 3.92 -13.01 -3.68
CA GLY A 63 4.63 -12.22 -2.69
C GLY A 63 6.11 -12.01 -3.02
N ILE A 64 6.66 -10.87 -2.61
CA ILE A 64 8.10 -10.61 -2.67
C ILE A 64 8.72 -11.00 -1.32
N LEU A 65 9.71 -11.88 -1.34
CA LEU A 65 10.53 -12.17 -0.17
C LEU A 65 11.54 -11.03 0.00
N LEU A 66 11.24 -10.06 0.86
CA LEU A 66 12.17 -9.00 1.23
C LEU A 66 13.07 -9.46 2.38
N THR A 67 14.38 -9.25 2.22
CA THR A 67 15.30 -9.28 3.34
C THR A 67 15.11 -8.03 4.21
N PRO A 68 15.55 -8.04 5.48
CA PRO A 68 15.55 -6.83 6.31
C PRO A 68 16.30 -5.65 5.68
N ARG A 69 17.30 -5.94 4.84
CA ARG A 69 18.04 -4.92 4.10
C ARG A 69 17.19 -4.31 3.00
N ASP A 70 16.50 -5.12 2.20
CA ASP A 70 15.63 -4.62 1.13
C ASP A 70 14.56 -3.68 1.69
N SER A 71 13.97 -4.04 2.84
CA SER A 71 12.99 -3.20 3.51
C SER A 71 13.55 -1.84 3.92
N HIS A 72 14.76 -1.80 4.50
CA HIS A 72 15.42 -0.55 4.86
C HIS A 72 15.75 0.29 3.61
N ASP A 73 16.29 -0.33 2.56
CA ASP A 73 16.72 0.36 1.35
C ASP A 73 15.52 0.95 0.59
N ILE A 74 14.40 0.22 0.52
CA ILE A 74 13.14 0.72 -0.07
C ILE A 74 12.62 1.93 0.69
N ILE A 75 12.55 1.86 2.02
CA ILE A 75 12.07 2.97 2.85
C ILE A 75 13.01 4.18 2.74
N ALA A 76 14.32 3.94 2.72
CA ALA A 76 15.31 5.00 2.52
C ALA A 76 15.12 5.69 1.16
N TRP A 77 14.92 4.91 0.10
CA TRP A 77 14.65 5.45 -1.24
C TRP A 77 13.34 6.23 -1.29
N MET A 78 12.25 5.73 -0.70
CA MET A 78 10.97 6.45 -0.62
C MET A 78 11.09 7.79 0.11
N LYS A 79 11.97 7.88 1.11
CA LYS A 79 12.26 9.14 1.84
C LYS A 79 13.06 10.16 1.01
N LEU A 80 13.58 9.77 -0.16
CA LEU A 80 14.28 10.66 -1.09
C LEU A 80 13.40 11.19 -2.22
N LEU A 81 12.19 10.63 -2.40
CA LEU A 81 11.20 11.09 -3.38
C LEU A 81 10.46 12.35 -2.92
#